data_AF-E5RR47-F1
#
_entry.id   AF-E5RR47-F1
#
_cell.length_a   1.000
_cell.length_b   1.000
_cell.length_c   1.000
_cell.angle_alpha   90.00
_cell.angle_beta   90.00
_cell.angle_gamma   90.00
#
_symmetry.space_group_name_H-M   'P 1'
#
loop_
_entity.id
_entity.type
_entity.pdbx_description
1 polymer ?
#
loop_
_entity_poly.entity_id
_entity_poly.type
_entity_poly.pdbx_seq_one_letter_code
_entity_poly.pdbx_strand_id
1 'polypeptide(L)'
;VEIYGPESSGKTTVALHAVAEVQKRGGTAAYIDAENAMDPAYAEALGVDIDQLILSQPNTGEEGLQIADTLISSGAIDIVVVDSVAALVPRAEIEGEMGDSHVGLQARLMSQALRKLSGTIAKTKTIAIFINQIREK
;
A
#
# COMPACT_ATOMS: atom_id res chain seq x y z
N VAL A 1 -0.57 -10.37 0.56
CA VAL A 1 -0.55 -10.68 -0.89
C VAL A 1 0.39 -9.70 -1.55
N GLU A 2 1.22 -10.14 -2.48
CA GLU A 2 2.05 -9.26 -3.30
C GLU A 2 1.62 -9.38 -4.77
N ILE A 3 1.42 -8.25 -5.44
CA ILE A 3 1.12 -8.16 -6.87
C ILE A 3 2.27 -7.40 -7.51
N TYR A 4 3.08 -8.08 -8.31
CA TYR A 4 4.23 -7.49 -8.99
C TYR A 4 4.21 -7.75 -10.48
N GLY A 5 4.84 -6.86 -11.24
CA GLY A 5 4.83 -6.89 -12.69
C GLY A 5 5.42 -5.60 -13.30
N PRO A 6 5.60 -5.57 -14.63
CA PRO A 6 6.03 -4.37 -15.34
C PRO A 6 5.09 -3.18 -15.11
N GLU A 7 5.53 -1.98 -15.47
CA GLU A 7 4.64 -0.82 -15.57
C GLU A 7 3.46 -1.13 -16.51
N SER A 8 2.29 -0.56 -16.20
CA SER A 8 1.06 -0.76 -16.98
C SER A 8 0.59 -2.22 -17.15
N SER A 9 1.11 -3.18 -16.38
CA SER A 9 0.70 -4.58 -16.47
C SER A 9 -0.65 -4.91 -15.81
N GLY A 10 -1.40 -3.90 -15.36
CA GLY A 10 -2.71 -4.05 -14.71
C GLY A 10 -2.69 -4.30 -13.19
N LYS A 11 -1.54 -4.11 -12.51
CA LYS A 11 -1.39 -4.34 -11.06
C LYS A 11 -2.44 -3.56 -10.24
N THR A 12 -2.48 -2.25 -10.45
CA THR A 12 -3.42 -1.33 -9.81
C THR A 12 -4.87 -1.69 -10.15
N THR A 13 -5.16 -2.02 -11.41
CA THR A 13 -6.51 -2.49 -11.84
C THR A 13 -6.96 -3.71 -11.04
N VAL A 14 -6.11 -4.72 -10.86
CA VAL A 14 -6.43 -5.91 -10.08
C VAL A 14 -6.66 -5.57 -8.61
N ALA A 15 -5.84 -4.68 -8.03
CA ALA A 15 -6.01 -4.26 -6.65
C ALA A 15 -7.31 -3.45 -6.44
N LEU A 16 -7.65 -2.55 -7.35
CA LEU A 16 -8.90 -1.78 -7.31
C LEU A 16 -10.13 -2.67 -7.46
N HIS A 17 -10.08 -3.71 -8.30
CA HIS A 17 -11.15 -4.72 -8.34
C HIS A 17 -11.30 -5.48 -7.02
N ALA A 18 -10.20 -5.80 -6.33
CA ALA A 18 -10.27 -6.42 -5.01
C ALA A 18 -10.91 -5.49 -3.97
N VAL A 19 -10.58 -4.19 -4.02
CA VAL A 19 -11.21 -3.15 -3.19
C VAL A 19 -12.71 -3.07 -3.46
N ALA A 20 -13.11 -2.95 -4.73
CA ALA A 20 -14.50 -2.87 -5.14
C ALA A 20 -15.33 -4.09 -4.66
N GLU A 21 -14.78 -5.30 -4.79
CA GLU A 21 -15.45 -6.52 -4.34
C GLU A 21 -15.60 -6.61 -2.81
N VAL A 22 -14.65 -6.05 -2.05
CA VAL A 22 -14.78 -5.96 -0.59
C VAL A 22 -15.84 -4.95 -0.20
N GLN A 23 -15.81 -3.74 -0.79
CA GLN A 23 -16.81 -2.69 -0.53
C GLN A 23 -18.22 -3.15 -0.88
N LYS A 24 -18.39 -3.85 -2.02
CA LYS A 24 -19.67 -4.43 -2.45
C LYS A 24 -20.27 -5.42 -1.44
N ARG A 25 -19.43 -6.05 -0.62
CA ARG A 25 -19.84 -6.96 0.46
C ARG A 25 -20.06 -6.25 1.80
N GLY A 26 -20.03 -4.91 1.80
CA GLY A 26 -20.17 -4.06 2.99
C GLY A 26 -18.88 -3.95 3.81
N GLY A 27 -17.74 -4.35 3.26
CA GLY A 27 -16.44 -4.24 3.94
C GLY A 27 -15.81 -2.86 3.76
N THR A 28 -14.89 -2.51 4.66
CA THR A 28 -14.17 -1.23 4.63
C THR A 28 -12.81 -1.40 3.97
N ALA A 29 -12.47 -0.49 3.06
CA ALA A 29 -11.22 -0.50 2.31
C ALA A 29 -10.35 0.72 2.64
N ALA A 30 -9.04 0.49 2.67
CA ALA A 30 -8.03 1.52 2.74
C ALA A 30 -7.03 1.40 1.59
N TYR A 31 -6.54 2.53 1.13
CA TYR A 31 -5.58 2.63 0.03
C TYR A 31 -4.46 3.60 0.42
N ILE A 32 -3.24 3.07 0.51
CA ILE A 32 -2.01 3.83 0.75
C ILE A 32 -1.36 4.08 -0.61
N ASP A 33 -1.62 5.26 -1.17
CA ASP A 33 -1.11 5.72 -2.46
C ASP A 33 0.25 6.41 -2.27
N ALA A 34 1.30 5.61 -2.13
CA ALA A 34 2.67 6.09 -2.05
C ALA A 34 3.20 6.60 -3.41
N GLU A 35 2.64 6.13 -4.53
CA GLU A 35 2.99 6.63 -5.87
C GLU A 35 2.33 7.97 -6.21
N ASN A 36 1.35 8.43 -5.42
CA ASN A 36 0.54 9.63 -5.68
C ASN A 36 -0.08 9.61 -7.09
N ALA A 37 -0.50 8.43 -7.54
CA ALA A 37 -0.87 8.16 -8.93
C ALA A 37 -2.28 7.59 -9.07
N MET A 38 -3.04 7.44 -7.98
CA MET A 38 -4.40 6.95 -8.07
C MET A 38 -5.29 7.96 -8.81
N ASP A 39 -5.98 7.49 -9.86
CA ASP A 39 -7.05 8.22 -10.55
C ASP A 39 -8.41 7.83 -9.95
N PRO A 40 -9.10 8.74 -9.22
CA PRO A 40 -10.39 8.45 -8.61
C PRO A 40 -11.47 8.11 -9.64
N ALA A 41 -11.46 8.75 -10.82
CA ALA A 41 -12.46 8.50 -11.85
C ALA A 41 -12.30 7.10 -12.46
N TYR A 42 -11.05 6.66 -12.64
CA TYR A 42 -10.77 5.29 -13.08
C TYR A 42 -11.16 4.26 -12.01
N ALA A 43 -10.86 4.51 -10.75
CA ALA A 43 -11.25 3.62 -9.65
C ALA A 43 -12.78 3.51 -9.51
N GLU A 44 -13.51 4.61 -9.62
CA GLU A 44 -14.98 4.62 -9.63
C GLU A 44 -15.54 3.83 -10.82
N ALA A 45 -14.95 3.97 -12.02
CA ALA A 45 -15.33 3.19 -13.19
C ALA A 45 -15.10 1.67 -13.02
N LEU A 46 -14.17 1.26 -12.15
CA LEU A 46 -13.95 -0.14 -11.76
C LEU A 46 -14.88 -0.62 -10.63
N GLY A 47 -15.75 0.25 -10.11
CA GLY A 47 -16.74 -0.07 -9.08
C GLY A 47 -16.27 0.18 -7.64
N VAL A 48 -15.18 0.93 -7.45
CA VAL A 48 -14.76 1.38 -6.12
C VAL A 48 -15.68 2.51 -5.66
N ASP A 49 -16.19 2.40 -4.43
CA ASP A 49 -16.87 3.50 -3.76
C ASP A 49 -15.81 4.46 -3.21
N ILE A 50 -15.56 5.55 -3.95
CA ILE A 50 -14.54 6.55 -3.62
C ILE A 50 -14.90 7.33 -2.36
N ASP A 51 -16.19 7.60 -2.14
CA ASP A 51 -16.65 8.36 -0.97
C ASP A 51 -16.40 7.60 0.34
N GLN A 52 -16.40 6.26 0.29
CA GLN A 52 -16.11 5.39 1.42
C GLN A 52 -14.67 4.85 1.45
N LEU A 53 -13.83 5.16 0.45
CA LEU A 53 -12.45 4.69 0.41
C LEU A 53 -11.56 5.53 1.33
N ILE A 54 -10.91 4.89 2.29
CA ILE A 54 -9.90 5.56 3.12
C ILE A 54 -8.61 5.70 2.31
N LEU A 55 -8.39 6.88 1.72
CA LEU A 55 -7.19 7.20 0.97
C LEU A 55 -6.15 7.92 1.84
N SER A 56 -4.90 7.48 1.75
CA SER A 56 -3.75 8.15 2.35
C SER A 56 -2.61 8.28 1.35
N GLN A 57 -2.04 9.48 1.27
CA GLN A 57 -0.86 9.79 0.45
C GLN A 57 0.31 10.17 1.38
N PRO A 58 1.13 9.18 1.81
CA PRO A 58 2.19 9.41 2.77
C PRO A 58 3.39 10.13 2.14
N ASN A 59 4.13 10.89 2.96
CA ASN A 59 5.37 11.55 2.53
C ASN A 59 6.60 10.65 2.66
N THR A 60 6.54 9.62 3.51
CA THR A 60 7.66 8.71 3.78
C THR A 60 7.19 7.25 3.85
N GLY A 61 8.09 6.31 3.60
CA GLY A 61 7.81 4.89 3.73
C GLY A 61 7.41 4.50 5.15
N GLU A 62 8.05 5.07 6.17
CA GLU A 62 7.69 4.87 7.57
C GLU A 62 6.26 5.33 7.87
N GLU A 63 5.88 6.52 7.37
CA GLU A 63 4.53 7.07 7.54
C GLU A 63 3.48 6.16 6.89
N GLY A 64 3.68 5.77 5.63
CA GLY A 64 2.74 4.91 4.92
C GLY A 64 2.52 3.57 5.63
N LEU A 65 3.60 2.94 6.10
CA LEU A 65 3.52 1.68 6.83
C LEU A 65 2.92 1.84 8.23
N GLN A 66 3.13 2.97 8.89
CA GLN A 66 2.52 3.27 10.18
C GLN A 66 1.02 3.53 10.07
N ILE A 67 0.58 4.19 9.00
CA ILE A 67 -0.85 4.38 8.70
C ILE A 67 -1.50 3.03 8.43
N ALA A 68 -0.89 2.19 7.59
CA ALA A 68 -1.38 0.82 7.34
C ALA A 68 -1.48 -0.01 8.64
N ASP A 69 -0.46 0.04 9.51
CA ASP A 69 -0.48 -0.65 10.80
C ASP A 69 -1.58 -0.16 11.73
N THR A 70 -1.79 1.14 11.80
CA THR A 70 -2.84 1.77 12.62
C THR A 70 -4.23 1.34 12.15
N LEU A 71 -4.45 1.43 10.84
CA LEU A 71 -5.69 1.06 10.17
C LEU A 71 -6.01 -0.44 10.35
N ILE A 72 -5.04 -1.33 10.11
CA ILE A 72 -5.22 -2.76 10.36
C ILE A 72 -5.50 -3.01 11.84
N SER A 73 -4.70 -2.43 12.75
CA SER A 73 -4.82 -2.67 14.20
C SER A 73 -6.14 -2.21 14.80
N SER A 74 -6.84 -1.26 14.15
CA SER A 74 -8.18 -0.84 14.56
C SER A 74 -9.22 -1.96 14.47
N GLY A 75 -8.97 -2.98 13.63
CA GLY A 75 -9.93 -4.04 13.32
C GLY A 75 -11.10 -3.59 12.44
N ALA A 76 -11.11 -2.34 11.97
CA ALA A 76 -12.18 -1.79 11.14
C ALA A 76 -11.95 -1.98 9.63
N ILE A 77 -10.75 -2.42 9.22
CA ILE A 77 -10.38 -2.54 7.81
C ILE A 77 -10.39 -3.99 7.35
N ASP A 78 -11.15 -4.28 6.31
CA ASP A 78 -11.23 -5.60 5.67
C ASP A 78 -10.15 -5.78 4.59
N ILE A 79 -9.77 -4.69 3.90
CA ILE A 79 -8.69 -4.68 2.91
C ILE A 79 -7.85 -3.41 2.96
N VAL A 80 -6.53 -3.55 2.91
CA VAL A 80 -5.59 -2.45 2.68
C VAL A 80 -4.73 -2.74 1.45
N VAL A 81 -4.61 -1.75 0.57
CA VAL A 81 -3.68 -1.76 -0.57
C VAL A 81 -2.56 -0.77 -0.30
N VAL A 82 -1.32 -1.16 -0.58
CA VAL A 82 -0.15 -0.29 -0.58
C VAL A 82 0.40 -0.22 -2.00
N ASP A 83 0.20 0.92 -2.66
CA ASP A 83 0.64 1.19 -4.04
C ASP A 83 1.66 2.33 -4.05
N SER A 84 2.97 2.07 -4.14
CA SER A 84 3.64 0.77 -4.23
C SER A 84 4.80 0.66 -3.26
N VAL A 85 5.30 -0.56 -3.06
CA VAL A 85 6.48 -0.83 -2.22
C VAL A 85 7.70 -0.07 -2.71
N ALA A 86 7.86 0.11 -4.02
CA ALA A 86 9.00 0.84 -4.58
C ALA A 86 8.99 2.32 -4.16
N ALA A 87 7.81 2.91 -4.00
CA ALA A 87 7.61 4.30 -3.58
C ALA A 87 7.65 4.52 -2.05
N LEU A 88 7.79 3.45 -1.25
CA LEU A 88 8.02 3.59 0.19
C LEU A 88 9.47 3.99 0.47
N VAL A 89 9.79 5.26 0.21
CA VAL A 89 11.14 5.83 0.39
C VAL A 89 11.37 6.16 1.87
N PRO A 90 12.41 5.60 2.51
CA PRO A 90 12.73 5.90 3.90
C PRO A 90 12.99 7.39 4.12
N ARG A 91 12.57 7.94 5.25
CA ARG A 91 12.79 9.35 5.59
C ARG A 91 14.25 9.79 5.48
N ALA A 92 15.17 8.95 5.93
CA ALA A 92 16.60 9.23 5.86
C ALA A 92 17.11 9.39 4.41
N GLU A 93 16.48 8.72 3.44
CA GLU A 93 16.81 8.87 2.03
C GLU A 93 16.21 10.16 1.43
N ILE A 94 15.03 10.59 1.91
CA ILE A 94 14.38 11.86 1.50
C ILE A 94 15.13 13.08 2.07
N GLU A 95 15.57 13.00 3.32
CA GLU A 95 16.30 14.08 4.01
C GLU A 95 17.80 14.10 3.69
N GLY A 96 18.33 13.03 3.10
CA GLY A 96 19.74 12.91 2.71
C GLY A 96 20.08 13.69 1.43
N GLU A 97 21.37 13.76 1.12
CA GLU A 97 21.83 14.41 -0.11
C GLU A 97 21.82 13.43 -1.29
N MET A 98 21.61 13.97 -2.49
CA MET A 98 21.68 13.17 -3.72
C MET A 98 23.08 12.59 -3.89
N GLY A 99 23.20 11.26 -3.86
CA GLY A 99 24.47 10.54 -3.91
C GLY A 99 24.89 9.89 -2.59
N ASP A 100 24.17 10.17 -1.50
CA ASP A 100 24.38 9.47 -0.23
C ASP A 100 24.05 7.98 -0.36
N SER A 101 24.93 7.16 0.22
CA SER A 101 24.81 5.71 0.15
C SER A 101 23.86 5.18 1.22
N HIS A 102 22.63 4.90 0.81
CA HIS A 102 21.56 4.37 1.66
C HIS A 102 21.30 2.88 1.41
N VAL A 103 22.36 2.07 1.43
CA VAL A 103 22.28 0.65 1.04
C VAL A 103 21.28 -0.13 1.91
N GLY A 104 20.21 -0.60 1.27
CA GLY A 104 19.26 -1.53 1.88
C GLY A 104 18.32 -0.92 2.93
N LEU A 105 18.20 0.40 3.02
CA LEU A 105 17.28 1.04 3.99
C LEU A 105 15.82 0.60 3.76
N GLN A 106 15.34 0.65 2.53
CA GLN A 106 13.98 0.22 2.18
C GLN A 106 13.74 -1.27 2.54
N ALA A 107 14.70 -2.15 2.28
CA ALA A 107 14.59 -3.56 2.62
C ALA A 107 14.51 -3.80 4.15
N ARG A 108 15.28 -3.03 4.94
CA ARG A 108 15.23 -3.07 6.41
C ARG A 108 13.90 -2.55 6.94
N LEU A 109 13.43 -1.42 6.41
CA LEU A 109 12.13 -0.84 6.74
C LEU A 109 11.00 -1.85 6.51
N MET A 110 10.93 -2.44 5.31
CA MET A 110 9.93 -3.46 4.97
C MET A 110 10.02 -4.69 5.87
N SER A 111 11.24 -5.18 6.16
CA SER A 111 11.44 -6.34 7.04
C SER A 111 10.95 -6.08 8.47
N GLN A 112 11.11 -4.86 8.98
CA GLN A 112 10.61 -4.47 10.30
C GLN A 112 9.08 -4.32 10.29
N ALA A 113 8.54 -3.63 9.29
CA ALA A 113 7.11 -3.40 9.17
C ALA A 113 6.33 -4.71 8.98
N LEU A 114 6.75 -5.58 8.06
CA LEU A 114 6.06 -6.86 7.81
C LEU A 114 6.10 -7.78 9.02
N ARG A 115 7.19 -7.77 9.80
CA ARG A 115 7.27 -8.55 11.05
C ARG A 115 6.21 -8.13 12.06
N LYS A 116 5.94 -6.83 12.17
CA LYS A 116 4.90 -6.28 13.04
C LYS A 116 3.50 -6.53 12.46
N LEU A 117 3.29 -6.19 11.20
CA LEU A 117 2.00 -6.27 10.50
C LEU A 117 1.45 -7.68 10.41
N SER A 118 2.31 -8.69 10.16
CA SER A 118 1.85 -10.08 9.92
C SER A 118 1.00 -10.63 11.05
N GLY A 119 1.40 -10.36 12.30
CA GLY A 119 0.64 -10.80 13.47
C GLY A 119 -0.71 -10.09 13.61
N THR A 120 -0.76 -8.79 13.29
CA THR A 120 -1.99 -8.00 13.36
C THR A 120 -2.96 -8.39 12.25
N ILE A 121 -2.50 -8.47 11.00
CA ILE A 121 -3.27 -8.91 9.82
C ILE A 121 -4.00 -10.22 10.11
N ALA A 122 -3.29 -11.21 10.67
CA ALA A 122 -3.89 -12.51 10.99
C ALA A 122 -4.99 -12.41 12.06
N LYS A 123 -4.82 -11.56 13.07
CA LYS A 123 -5.80 -11.38 14.15
C LYS A 123 -7.06 -10.64 13.68
N THR A 124 -6.88 -9.63 12.84
CA THR A 124 -7.96 -8.76 12.36
C THR A 124 -8.64 -9.32 11.11
N LYS A 125 -8.05 -10.37 10.51
CA LYS A 125 -8.50 -10.99 9.24
C LYS A 125 -8.50 -10.00 8.07
N THR A 126 -7.68 -8.96 8.14
CA THR A 126 -7.53 -7.96 7.09
C THR A 126 -6.74 -8.55 5.92
N ILE A 127 -7.18 -8.28 4.69
CA ILE A 127 -6.41 -8.55 3.49
C ILE A 127 -5.41 -7.41 3.29
N ALA A 128 -4.11 -7.71 3.25
CA ALA A 128 -3.10 -6.72 2.89
C ALA A 128 -2.52 -7.05 1.50
N ILE A 129 -2.65 -6.10 0.56
CA ILE A 129 -2.09 -6.16 -0.78
C ILE A 129 -0.94 -5.17 -0.89
N PHE A 130 0.22 -5.65 -1.31
CA PHE A 130 1.37 -4.81 -1.65
C PHE A 130 1.59 -4.87 -3.16
N ILE A 131 1.55 -3.72 -3.83
CA ILE A 131 1.93 -3.61 -5.23
C ILE A 131 3.43 -3.37 -5.30
N ASN A 132 4.09 -4.03 -6.25
CA ASN A 132 5.53 -3.90 -6.46
C ASN A 132 5.89 -3.89 -7.94
N GLN A 133 7.08 -3.42 -8.26
CA GLN A 133 7.60 -3.38 -9.62
C GLN A 133 8.68 -4.45 -9.80
N ILE A 134 8.78 -4.99 -11.02
CA ILE A 134 9.94 -5.83 -11.39
C ILE A 134 11.15 -4.91 -11.52
N ARG A 135 12.25 -5.26 -10.85
CA ARG A 135 13.56 -4.62 -11.06
C ARG A 135 14.44 -5.52 -11.92
N GLU A 136 15.07 -4.96 -12.94
CA GLU A 136 16.21 -5.62 -13.59
C GLU A 136 17.37 -5.67 -12.58
N LYS A 137 18.05 -6.81 -12.52
CA LYS A 137 19.19 -7.03 -11.61
C LYS A 137 20.50 -6.66 -12.27
#